data_AF-A0A372QT17-F1
#
_entry.id   AF-A0A372QT17-F1
#
_cell.length_a   1.000
_cell.length_b   1.000
_cell.length_c   1.000
_cell.angle_alpha   90.00
_cell.angle_beta   90.00
_cell.angle_gamma   90.00
#
_symmetry.space_group_name_H-M   'P 1'
#
loop_
_entity.id
_entity.type
_entity.pdbx_description
1 polymer ?
#
loop_
_entity_poly.entity_id
_entity_poly.type
_entity_poly.pdbx_seq_one_letter_code
_entity_poly.pdbx_strand_id
1 'polypeptide(L)'
;MLSPRDRYTVLLELKRFRRIGNVRDPFVRISRILNNRYTASQISNYYRNYLNPELNLDDLNDDEKYFIDDWILYKTENGTIRWTSLIKDLRKRYGFLRSENMVKNYWYTKQKRSRNSVQRRGRLSTSSRRSSTFTIASTVIPVTTITLPFDPTALLTPPRHDDYTYQQQHNYLLPTLQCNFYPKEDKFLFNKFL
;
A
#
# COMPACT_ATOMS: atom_id res chain seq x y z
N MET A 1 -5.60 14.96 -4.86
CA MET A 1 -7.04 14.60 -4.69
C MET A 1 -7.86 15.39 -5.71
N LEU A 2 -8.95 14.84 -6.24
CA LEU A 2 -9.86 15.60 -7.11
C LEU A 2 -10.58 16.70 -6.31
N SER A 3 -10.71 17.88 -6.88
CA SER A 3 -11.52 18.98 -6.34
C SER A 3 -13.00 18.57 -6.23
N PRO A 4 -13.78 19.06 -5.24
CA PRO A 4 -15.20 18.74 -5.12
C PRO A 4 -15.99 18.95 -6.43
N ARG A 5 -15.70 20.05 -7.14
CA ARG A 5 -16.30 20.33 -8.46
C ARG A 5 -15.96 19.25 -9.49
N ASP A 6 -14.71 18.81 -9.51
CA ASP A 6 -14.22 17.81 -10.47
C ASP A 6 -14.80 16.42 -10.17
N ARG A 7 -14.99 16.07 -8.88
CA ARG A 7 -15.67 14.83 -8.48
C ARG A 7 -17.09 14.77 -9.03
N TYR A 8 -17.84 15.87 -8.93
CA TYR A 8 -19.18 15.97 -9.48
C TYR A 8 -19.19 15.78 -11.00
N THR A 9 -18.28 16.45 -11.71
CA THR A 9 -18.12 16.29 -13.16
C THR A 9 -17.84 14.83 -13.55
N VAL A 10 -16.94 14.15 -12.85
CA VAL A 10 -16.62 12.73 -13.11
C VAL A 10 -17.86 11.86 -12.95
N LEU A 11 -18.62 12.03 -11.85
CA LEU A 11 -19.84 11.24 -11.61
C LEU A 11 -20.91 11.49 -12.67
N LEU A 12 -21.14 12.76 -13.02
CA LEU A 12 -22.14 13.15 -14.01
C LEU A 12 -21.82 12.55 -15.39
N GLU A 13 -20.57 12.68 -15.84
CA GLU A 13 -20.14 12.15 -17.13
C GLU A 13 -20.18 10.62 -17.16
N LEU A 14 -19.76 9.93 -16.09
CA LEU A 14 -19.85 8.47 -16.03
C LEU A 14 -21.31 7.98 -16.03
N LYS A 15 -22.22 8.68 -15.34
CA LYS A 15 -23.65 8.37 -15.38
C LYS A 15 -24.21 8.57 -16.79
N ARG A 16 -23.80 9.64 -17.47
CA ARG A 16 -24.17 9.91 -18.87
C ARG A 16 -23.65 8.83 -19.81
N PHE A 17 -22.38 8.44 -19.71
CA PHE A 17 -21.78 7.38 -20.53
C PHE A 17 -22.44 6.03 -20.31
N ARG A 18 -22.85 5.72 -19.08
CA ARG A 18 -23.60 4.49 -18.76
C ARG A 18 -24.95 4.44 -19.47
N ARG A 19 -25.64 5.59 -19.60
CA ARG A 19 -26.93 5.68 -20.32
C ARG A 19 -26.79 5.57 -21.83
N ILE A 20 -25.76 6.21 -22.39
CA ILE A 20 -25.51 6.20 -23.85
C ILE A 20 -25.09 4.80 -24.30
N GLY A 21 -24.39 4.05 -23.45
CA GLY A 21 -23.82 2.75 -23.79
C GLY A 21 -22.58 2.89 -24.68
N ASN A 22 -21.71 1.89 -24.65
CA ASN A 22 -20.58 1.72 -25.57
C ASN A 22 -19.62 2.93 -25.72
N VAL A 23 -19.26 3.61 -24.62
CA VAL A 23 -18.24 4.67 -24.65
C VAL A 23 -16.85 4.05 -24.51
N ARG A 24 -16.06 4.10 -25.58
CA ARG A 24 -14.64 3.74 -25.55
C ARG A 24 -13.85 4.76 -24.70
N ASP A 25 -13.06 4.24 -23.77
CA ASP A 25 -12.12 4.97 -22.90
C ASP A 25 -12.77 6.15 -22.13
N PRO A 26 -13.76 5.88 -21.26
CA PRO A 26 -14.54 6.92 -20.58
C PRO A 26 -13.66 7.87 -19.75
N PHE A 27 -12.65 7.33 -19.06
CA PHE A 27 -11.75 8.13 -18.22
C PHE A 27 -10.82 9.04 -19.03
N VAL A 28 -10.46 8.66 -20.26
CA VAL A 28 -9.66 9.51 -21.17
C VAL A 28 -10.50 10.71 -21.62
N ARG A 29 -11.77 10.48 -21.93
CA ARG A 29 -12.70 11.58 -22.26
C ARG A 29 -12.89 12.53 -21.08
N ILE A 30 -13.06 12.00 -19.88
CA ILE A 30 -13.21 12.81 -18.66
C ILE A 30 -11.94 13.60 -18.37
N SER A 31 -10.75 13.01 -18.54
CA SER A 31 -9.48 13.74 -18.45
C SER A 31 -9.49 14.98 -19.34
N ARG A 32 -9.92 14.85 -20.60
CA ARG A 32 -10.01 15.97 -21.54
C ARG A 32 -11.02 17.03 -21.08
N ILE A 33 -12.19 16.61 -20.60
CA ILE A 33 -13.22 17.52 -20.04
C ILE A 33 -12.68 18.30 -18.82
N LEU A 34 -11.82 17.68 -18.03
CA LEU A 34 -11.16 18.31 -16.89
C LEU A 34 -9.89 19.10 -17.28
N ASN A 35 -9.73 19.43 -18.56
CA ASN A 35 -8.57 20.12 -19.13
C ASN A 35 -7.23 19.42 -18.87
N ASN A 36 -7.23 18.08 -18.86
CA ASN A 36 -6.06 17.23 -18.61
C ASN A 36 -5.32 17.52 -17.29
N ARG A 37 -5.99 18.14 -16.32
CA ARG A 37 -5.44 18.38 -14.97
C ARG A 37 -5.16 17.08 -14.20
N TYR A 38 -5.86 16.01 -14.56
CA TYR A 38 -5.69 14.69 -14.01
C TYR A 38 -5.57 13.68 -15.13
N THR A 39 -4.70 12.70 -14.98
CA THR A 39 -4.57 11.62 -15.96
C THR A 39 -5.76 10.66 -15.86
N ALA A 40 -6.07 9.98 -16.97
CA ALA A 40 -7.12 8.95 -16.99
C ALA A 40 -6.91 7.88 -15.89
N SER A 41 -5.65 7.51 -15.62
CA SER A 41 -5.29 6.57 -14.57
C SER A 41 -5.61 7.10 -13.17
N GLN A 42 -5.32 8.38 -12.90
CA GLN A 42 -5.66 9.01 -11.62
C GLN A 42 -7.17 9.03 -11.40
N ILE A 43 -7.93 9.40 -12.43
CA ILE A 43 -9.40 9.46 -12.37
C ILE A 43 -9.98 8.06 -12.17
N SER A 44 -9.53 7.07 -12.95
CA SER A 44 -9.98 5.68 -12.85
C SER A 44 -9.66 5.07 -11.48
N ASN A 45 -8.44 5.27 -10.98
CA ASN A 45 -8.03 4.79 -9.66
C ASN A 45 -8.84 5.45 -8.55
N TYR A 46 -9.07 6.76 -8.63
CA TYR A 46 -9.89 7.47 -7.65
C TYR A 46 -11.35 6.98 -7.69
N TYR A 47 -11.89 6.75 -8.89
CA TYR A 47 -13.24 6.23 -9.05
C TYR A 47 -13.42 4.86 -8.40
N ARG A 48 -12.50 3.93 -8.69
CA ARG A 48 -12.55 2.55 -8.15
C ARG A 48 -12.41 2.46 -6.63
N ASN A 49 -11.81 3.45 -5.99
CA ASN A 49 -11.50 3.40 -4.56
C ASN A 49 -12.37 4.30 -3.68
N TYR A 50 -12.87 5.42 -4.20
CA TYR A 50 -13.51 6.45 -3.39
C TYR A 50 -14.80 7.04 -3.96
N LEU A 51 -14.95 7.09 -5.30
CA LEU A 51 -16.05 7.85 -5.92
C LEU A 51 -17.20 6.97 -6.41
N ASN A 52 -16.97 5.68 -6.67
CA ASN A 52 -18.00 4.79 -7.18
C ASN A 52 -19.16 4.66 -6.16
N PRO A 53 -20.41 5.03 -6.52
CA PRO A 53 -21.56 4.98 -5.61
C PRO A 53 -21.90 3.59 -5.09
N GLU A 54 -21.47 2.53 -5.77
CA GLU A 54 -21.68 1.14 -5.33
C GLU A 54 -20.70 0.72 -4.22
N LEU A 55 -19.69 1.55 -3.91
CA LEU A 55 -18.72 1.27 -2.86
C LEU A 55 -19.32 1.54 -1.48
N ASN A 56 -19.15 0.58 -0.58
CA ASN A 56 -19.28 0.83 0.84
C ASN A 56 -17.93 1.35 1.39
N LEU A 57 -17.95 2.61 1.85
CA LEU A 57 -16.81 3.34 2.41
C LEU A 57 -16.70 3.23 3.94
N ASP A 58 -17.62 2.54 4.60
CA ASP A 58 -17.55 2.27 6.04
C ASP A 58 -16.31 1.44 6.36
N ASP A 59 -15.92 1.38 7.64
CA ASP A 59 -14.83 0.49 8.03
C ASP A 59 -15.19 -0.98 7.81
N LEU A 60 -14.16 -1.83 7.65
CA LEU A 60 -14.36 -3.28 7.60
C LEU A 60 -14.88 -3.77 8.95
N ASN A 61 -16.00 -4.47 8.93
CA ASN A 61 -16.54 -5.15 10.09
C ASN A 61 -15.66 -6.36 10.45
N ASP A 62 -15.78 -6.83 11.69
CA ASP A 62 -14.95 -7.94 12.17
C ASP A 62 -15.21 -9.23 11.39
N ASP A 63 -16.45 -9.53 11.05
CA ASP A 63 -16.79 -10.69 10.20
C ASP A 63 -16.08 -10.63 8.84
N GLU A 64 -15.96 -9.44 8.25
CA GLU A 64 -15.28 -9.25 6.97
C GLU A 64 -13.77 -9.44 7.12
N LYS A 65 -13.19 -8.93 8.21
CA LYS A 65 -11.78 -9.15 8.53
C LYS A 65 -11.47 -10.63 8.67
N TYR A 66 -12.30 -11.37 9.41
CA TYR A 66 -12.18 -12.84 9.54
C TYR A 66 -12.28 -13.52 8.18
N PHE A 67 -13.24 -13.13 7.34
CA PHE A 67 -13.37 -13.69 6.00
C PHE A 67 -12.14 -13.40 5.12
N ILE A 68 -11.59 -12.19 5.16
CA ILE A 68 -10.39 -11.83 4.39
C ILE A 68 -9.21 -12.72 4.82
N ASP A 69 -9.04 -12.90 6.12
CA ASP A 69 -7.97 -13.72 6.68
C ASP A 69 -8.08 -15.18 6.28
N ASP A 70 -9.28 -15.74 6.41
CA ASP A 70 -9.63 -17.11 6.03
C ASP A 70 -9.41 -17.33 4.53
N TRP A 71 -9.94 -16.43 3.71
CA TRP A 71 -9.82 -16.49 2.26
C TRP A 71 -8.35 -16.47 1.81
N ILE A 72 -7.53 -15.60 2.40
CA ILE A 72 -6.11 -15.52 2.07
C ILE A 72 -5.38 -16.78 2.52
N LEU A 73 -5.73 -17.36 3.67
CA LEU A 73 -5.10 -18.59 4.16
C LEU A 73 -5.37 -19.78 3.21
N TYR A 74 -6.60 -19.92 2.71
CA TYR A 74 -7.00 -21.08 1.92
C TYR A 74 -6.80 -20.93 0.40
N LYS A 75 -6.87 -19.71 -0.15
CA LYS A 75 -6.85 -19.49 -1.61
C LYS A 75 -5.56 -18.87 -2.14
N THR A 76 -4.56 -18.65 -1.29
CA THR A 76 -3.26 -18.14 -1.74
C THR A 76 -2.39 -19.29 -2.20
N GLU A 77 -2.53 -19.67 -3.48
CA GLU A 77 -1.58 -20.55 -4.16
C GLU A 77 -0.25 -19.80 -4.35
N ASN A 78 0.86 -20.40 -3.92
CA ASN A 78 2.23 -19.91 -4.12
C ASN A 78 2.52 -18.51 -3.53
N GLY A 79 1.79 -18.10 -2.49
CA GLY A 79 2.02 -16.81 -1.81
C GLY A 79 1.48 -15.58 -2.55
N THR A 80 0.83 -15.74 -3.71
CA THR A 80 0.30 -14.61 -4.50
C THR A 80 -1.20 -14.40 -4.27
N ILE A 81 -1.57 -13.27 -3.68
CA ILE A 81 -2.96 -12.94 -3.37
C ILE A 81 -3.66 -12.34 -4.61
N ARG A 82 -4.70 -13.01 -5.11
CA ARG A 82 -5.55 -12.51 -6.20
C ARG A 82 -6.65 -11.57 -5.66
N TRP A 83 -6.30 -10.30 -5.44
CA TRP A 83 -7.19 -9.28 -4.87
C TRP A 83 -8.55 -9.14 -5.56
N THR A 84 -8.57 -9.21 -6.89
CA THR A 84 -9.80 -9.08 -7.69
C THR A 84 -10.78 -10.22 -7.40
N SER A 85 -10.28 -11.44 -7.17
CA SER A 85 -11.09 -12.60 -6.79
C SER A 85 -11.61 -12.47 -5.36
N LEU A 86 -10.74 -12.04 -4.43
CA LEU A 86 -11.13 -11.81 -3.04
C LEU A 86 -12.28 -10.80 -2.93
N ILE A 87 -12.20 -9.67 -3.65
CA ILE A 87 -13.26 -8.64 -3.63
C ILE A 87 -14.57 -9.16 -4.22
N LYS A 88 -14.50 -9.97 -5.29
CA LYS A 88 -15.70 -10.60 -5.88
C LYS A 88 -16.37 -11.55 -4.89
N ASP A 89 -15.59 -12.39 -4.21
CA ASP A 89 -16.11 -13.33 -3.22
C ASP A 89 -16.67 -12.58 -1.99
N LEU A 90 -16.01 -11.50 -1.57
CA LEU A 90 -16.48 -10.64 -0.48
C LEU A 90 -17.80 -9.95 -0.83
N ARG A 91 -17.92 -9.40 -2.04
CA ARG A 91 -19.19 -8.85 -2.55
C ARG A 91 -20.28 -9.91 -2.61
N LYS A 92 -19.96 -11.14 -3.05
CA LYS A 92 -20.91 -12.24 -3.11
C LYS A 92 -21.44 -12.62 -1.72
N ARG A 93 -20.60 -12.55 -0.69
CA ARG A 93 -20.96 -12.92 0.69
C ARG A 93 -21.75 -11.85 1.43
N TYR A 94 -21.32 -10.59 1.36
CA TYR A 94 -21.90 -9.49 2.17
C TYR A 94 -22.82 -8.55 1.37
N GLY A 95 -22.90 -8.69 0.06
CA GLY A 95 -23.82 -7.94 -0.81
C GLY A 95 -23.34 -6.54 -1.23
N PHE A 96 -22.33 -5.98 -0.57
CA PHE A 96 -21.77 -4.67 -0.90
C PHE A 96 -20.35 -4.77 -1.48
N LEU A 97 -19.94 -3.75 -2.25
CA LEU A 97 -18.61 -3.69 -2.85
C LEU A 97 -17.65 -2.94 -1.92
N ARG A 98 -16.62 -3.62 -1.42
CA ARG A 98 -15.50 -2.96 -0.74
C ARG A 98 -14.44 -2.53 -1.75
N SER A 99 -13.78 -1.41 -1.47
CA SER A 99 -12.67 -0.95 -2.32
C SER A 99 -11.45 -1.87 -2.17
N GLU A 100 -10.75 -2.08 -3.28
CA GLU A 100 -9.52 -2.88 -3.30
C GLU A 100 -8.46 -2.32 -2.35
N ASN A 101 -8.37 -0.99 -2.30
CA ASN A 101 -7.45 -0.30 -1.42
C ASN A 101 -7.73 -0.57 0.07
N MET A 102 -9.00 -0.63 0.47
CA MET A 102 -9.36 -0.88 1.87
C MET A 102 -8.98 -2.30 2.31
N VAL A 103 -9.27 -3.31 1.48
CA VAL A 103 -8.89 -4.70 1.76
C VAL A 103 -7.37 -4.86 1.82
N LYS A 104 -6.63 -4.24 0.89
CA LYS A 104 -5.15 -4.21 0.92
C LYS A 104 -4.62 -3.54 2.18
N ASN A 105 -5.16 -2.37 2.53
CA ASN A 105 -4.73 -1.61 3.70
C ASN A 105 -4.89 -2.42 4.98
N TYR A 106 -6.03 -3.12 5.15
CA TYR A 106 -6.25 -4.03 6.26
C TYR A 106 -5.15 -5.09 6.33
N TRP A 107 -4.94 -5.82 5.23
CA TRP A 107 -3.98 -6.92 5.19
C TRP A 107 -2.54 -6.48 5.46
N TYR A 108 -2.07 -5.43 4.78
CA TYR A 108 -0.69 -4.94 4.97
C TYR A 108 -0.48 -4.33 6.36
N THR A 109 -1.50 -3.66 6.93
CA THR A 109 -1.44 -3.15 8.31
C THR A 109 -1.34 -4.31 9.30
N LYS A 110 -2.11 -5.38 9.09
CA LYS A 110 -2.04 -6.60 9.91
C LYS A 110 -0.67 -7.25 9.83
N GLN A 111 -0.10 -7.42 8.63
CA GLN A 111 1.25 -7.96 8.45
C GLN A 111 2.33 -7.11 9.12
N LYS A 112 2.22 -5.78 9.07
CA LYS A 112 3.18 -4.90 9.74
C LYS A 112 3.13 -5.06 11.26
N ARG A 113 1.92 -5.18 11.82
CA ARG A 113 1.72 -5.41 13.27
C ARG A 113 2.30 -6.76 13.70
N SER A 114 2.13 -7.82 12.93
CA SER A 114 2.70 -9.13 13.27
C SER A 114 4.24 -9.09 13.27
N ARG A 115 4.87 -8.51 12.24
CA ARG A 115 6.34 -8.35 12.17
C ARG A 115 6.91 -7.54 13.34
N ASN A 116 6.27 -6.43 13.69
CA ASN A 116 6.71 -5.59 14.80
C ASN A 116 6.57 -6.29 16.16
N SER A 117 5.54 -7.13 16.35
CA SER A 117 5.36 -7.89 17.59
C SER A 117 6.47 -8.91 17.82
N VAL A 118 6.94 -9.59 16.76
CA VAL A 118 8.07 -10.53 16.81
C VAL A 118 9.36 -9.81 17.17
N GLN A 119 9.64 -8.65 16.56
CA GLN A 119 10.83 -7.85 16.88
C GLN A 119 10.83 -7.32 18.32
N ARG A 120 9.67 -6.92 18.87
CA ARG A 120 9.58 -6.47 20.26
C ARG A 120 9.83 -7.60 21.25
N ARG A 121 9.36 -8.82 20.98
CA ARG A 121 9.67 -10.00 21.81
C ARG A 121 11.17 -10.35 21.78
N GLY A 122 11.84 -10.19 20.64
CA GLY A 122 13.28 -10.46 20.51
C GLY A 122 14.21 -9.45 21.19
N ARG A 123 13.76 -8.21 21.44
CA ARG A 123 14.56 -7.20 22.17
C ARG A 123 14.44 -7.28 23.69
N LEU A 124 13.32 -7.76 24.23
CA LEU A 124 13.15 -7.88 25.68
C LEU A 124 13.95 -9.05 26.26
N SER A 125 14.28 -10.07 25.46
CA SER A 125 15.05 -11.24 25.88
C SER A 125 16.57 -11.02 25.99
N THR A 126 17.12 -9.90 25.49
CA THR A 126 18.57 -9.62 25.53
C THR A 126 19.00 -8.57 26.56
N SER A 127 18.05 -7.96 27.29
CA SER A 127 18.35 -6.89 28.26
C SER A 127 18.48 -7.36 29.72
N SER A 128 18.27 -8.65 30.01
CA SER A 128 18.24 -9.15 31.40
C SER A 128 19.37 -10.14 31.67
N ARG A 129 20.63 -9.67 31.61
CA ARG A 129 21.80 -10.33 32.25
C ARG A 129 23.05 -9.44 32.16
N ARG A 130 23.07 -8.36 32.93
CA ARG A 130 24.33 -7.74 33.36
C ARG A 130 24.16 -7.23 34.80
N SER A 131 24.19 -8.17 35.75
CA SER A 131 24.66 -7.86 37.10
C SER A 131 26.18 -7.85 37.02
N SER A 132 26.75 -6.66 36.95
CA SER A 132 28.18 -6.43 36.78
C SER A 132 28.92 -6.66 38.09
N THR A 133 29.53 -7.82 38.28
CA THR A 133 30.65 -7.99 39.22
C THR A 133 31.93 -7.62 38.48
N PHE A 134 32.57 -6.53 38.92
CA PHE A 134 33.87 -6.09 38.39
C PHE A 134 34.98 -6.98 38.95
N THR A 135 35.61 -7.78 38.09
CA THR A 135 36.93 -8.37 38.35
C THR A 135 37.87 -7.89 37.25
N ILE A 136 38.84 -7.06 37.65
CA ILE A 136 39.87 -6.51 36.77
C ILE A 136 40.94 -7.58 36.56
N ALA A 137 41.13 -8.01 35.32
CA ALA A 137 42.32 -8.74 34.90
C ALA A 137 42.84 -8.07 33.63
N SER A 138 43.97 -7.38 33.76
CA SER A 138 44.68 -6.73 32.67
C SER A 138 45.44 -7.78 31.85
N THR A 139 45.07 -7.95 30.60
CA THR A 139 45.87 -8.66 29.59
C THR A 139 46.00 -7.78 28.36
N VAL A 140 47.24 -7.36 28.11
CA VAL A 140 47.71 -6.59 26.97
C VAL A 140 47.63 -7.44 25.69
N ILE A 141 47.06 -6.87 24.61
CA ILE A 141 47.09 -7.46 23.27
C ILE A 141 47.75 -6.43 22.32
N PRO A 142 48.74 -6.82 21.50
CA PRO A 142 49.50 -5.90 20.65
C PRO A 142 48.74 -5.52 19.36
N VAL A 143 48.93 -4.26 18.95
CA VAL A 143 48.44 -3.67 17.69
C VAL A 143 49.37 -4.08 16.54
N THR A 144 48.83 -4.72 15.51
CA THR A 144 49.50 -4.86 14.21
C THR A 144 48.87 -3.94 13.18
N THR A 145 49.61 -2.89 12.83
CA THR A 145 49.34 -1.98 11.72
C THR A 145 49.58 -2.72 10.40
N ILE A 146 48.54 -2.89 9.58
CA ILE A 146 48.68 -3.34 8.19
C ILE A 146 48.42 -2.13 7.29
N THR A 147 49.50 -1.59 6.77
CA THR A 147 49.54 -0.58 5.71
C THR A 147 49.34 -1.30 4.39
N LEU A 148 48.25 -1.01 3.66
CA LEU A 148 48.09 -1.43 2.26
C LEU A 148 48.39 -0.25 1.32
N PRO A 149 49.20 -0.44 0.27
CA PRO A 149 49.49 0.60 -0.72
C PRO A 149 48.34 0.70 -1.72
N PHE A 150 47.76 1.89 -1.85
CA PHE A 150 46.83 2.20 -2.94
C PHE A 150 47.65 2.59 -4.18
N ASP A 151 47.54 1.79 -5.24
CA ASP A 151 47.98 2.12 -6.60
C ASP A 151 46.80 2.73 -7.39
N PRO A 152 46.88 3.98 -7.87
CA PRO A 152 45.75 4.69 -8.47
C PRO A 152 45.54 4.47 -9.97
N THR A 153 46.17 3.48 -10.64
CA THR A 153 46.17 3.42 -12.13
C THR A 153 45.62 2.13 -12.76
N ALA A 154 44.76 1.36 -12.09
CA ALA A 154 44.15 0.18 -12.71
C ALA A 154 42.89 0.55 -13.53
N LEU A 155 43.03 0.64 -14.86
CA LEU A 155 41.92 0.71 -15.81
C LEU A 155 41.18 -0.65 -15.86
N LEU A 156 39.97 -0.70 -15.28
CA LEU A 156 39.08 -1.87 -15.34
C LEU A 156 38.16 -1.78 -16.57
N THR A 157 38.37 -2.64 -17.55
CA THR A 157 37.34 -3.04 -18.51
C THR A 157 36.34 -3.98 -17.82
N PRO A 158 35.01 -3.80 -17.98
CA PRO A 158 34.04 -4.65 -17.31
C PRO A 158 33.86 -5.99 -18.04
N PRO A 159 33.74 -7.12 -17.33
CA PRO A 159 33.36 -8.40 -17.92
C PRO A 159 31.86 -8.41 -18.28
N ARG A 160 31.54 -8.96 -19.45
CA ARG A 160 30.18 -9.36 -19.82
C ARG A 160 29.78 -10.59 -19.01
N HIS A 161 28.64 -10.52 -18.31
CA HIS A 161 27.92 -11.70 -17.88
C HIS A 161 26.41 -11.41 -17.90
N ASP A 162 25.71 -12.20 -18.69
CA ASP A 162 24.26 -12.24 -18.81
C ASP A 162 23.68 -13.00 -17.61
N ASP A 163 22.92 -12.33 -16.74
CA ASP A 163 21.81 -12.92 -15.96
C ASP A 163 21.03 -11.81 -15.23
N TYR A 164 19.86 -11.41 -15.74
CA TYR A 164 19.00 -10.42 -15.06
C TYR A 164 17.85 -11.11 -14.31
N THR A 165 18.13 -11.49 -13.06
CA THR A 165 17.10 -11.66 -12.04
C THR A 165 16.89 -10.30 -11.36
N TYR A 166 15.77 -9.64 -11.63
CA TYR A 166 15.41 -8.38 -10.97
C TYR A 166 15.05 -8.64 -9.50
N GLN A 167 16.03 -8.45 -8.61
CA GLN A 167 15.77 -7.86 -7.29
C GLN A 167 15.93 -6.35 -7.42
N GLN A 168 14.87 -5.60 -7.15
CA GLN A 168 14.99 -4.18 -6.83
C GLN A 168 14.50 -3.93 -5.41
N GLN A 169 15.46 -3.92 -4.50
CA GLN A 169 15.47 -2.97 -3.39
C GLN A 169 15.63 -1.57 -4.00
N HIS A 170 14.59 -0.75 -3.98
CA HIS A 170 14.76 0.70 -4.05
C HIS A 170 14.05 1.36 -2.87
N ASN A 171 14.90 2.04 -2.09
CA ASN A 171 14.54 3.03 -1.11
C ASN A 171 13.63 4.08 -1.74
N TYR A 172 12.35 4.06 -1.39
CA TYR A 172 11.52 5.25 -1.43
C TYR A 172 11.47 5.81 -0.01
N LEU A 173 12.21 6.90 0.21
CA LEU A 173 11.85 7.89 1.21
C LEU A 173 10.44 8.37 0.87
N LEU A 174 9.44 7.84 1.57
CA LEU A 174 8.07 8.32 1.48
C LEU A 174 8.01 9.74 2.10
N PRO A 175 7.44 10.73 1.40
CA PRO A 175 6.95 11.93 2.07
C PRO A 175 5.95 11.49 3.13
N THR A 176 6.13 11.96 4.36
CA THR A 176 5.21 11.77 5.47
C THR A 176 3.84 12.33 5.13
N LEU A 177 2.98 11.53 4.49
CA LEU A 177 1.54 11.76 4.48
C LEU A 177 0.98 11.19 5.78
N GLN A 178 1.21 11.92 6.88
CA GLN A 178 0.31 11.86 8.02
C GLN A 178 -1.06 12.37 7.54
N CYS A 179 -1.93 11.44 7.12
CA CYS A 179 -3.35 11.73 7.08
C CYS A 179 -3.84 11.71 8.54
N ASN A 180 -3.86 12.88 9.17
CA ASN A 180 -4.63 13.10 10.38
C ASN A 180 -6.10 12.98 10.00
N PHE A 181 -6.65 11.78 10.19
CA PHE A 181 -8.07 11.50 10.01
C PHE A 181 -8.81 12.07 11.21
N TYR A 182 -9.37 13.27 11.07
CA TYR A 182 -10.43 13.74 11.95
C TYR A 182 -11.76 13.55 11.21
N PRO A 183 -12.73 12.80 11.77
CA PRO A 183 -14.07 12.79 11.24
C PRO A 183 -14.70 14.15 11.56
N LYS A 184 -14.96 14.97 10.53
CA LYS A 184 -15.92 16.07 10.66
C LYS A 184 -17.25 15.57 10.13
N GLU A 185 -18.24 15.55 11.03
CA GLU A 185 -19.65 15.38 10.67
C GLU A 185 -20.10 16.58 9.83
N ASP A 186 -20.05 16.45 8.51
CA ASP A 186 -20.76 17.36 7.63
C ASP A 186 -22.07 16.69 7.20
N LYS A 187 -23.10 16.93 8.03
CA LYS A 187 -24.51 16.72 7.70
C LYS A 187 -24.89 17.67 6.56
N PHE A 188 -24.54 17.33 5.31
CA PHE A 188 -25.10 17.99 4.13
C PHE A 188 -26.11 17.09 3.44
N LEU A 189 -27.36 17.44 3.68
CA LEU A 189 -28.63 16.94 3.17
C LEU A 189 -28.58 16.50 1.69
N PHE A 190 -28.58 15.19 1.44
CA PHE A 190 -29.09 14.61 0.21
C PHE A 190 -30.57 14.28 0.39
N ASN A 191 -31.42 15.30 0.45
CA ASN A 191 -32.88 15.14 0.35
C ASN A 191 -33.46 16.28 -0.49
N LYS A 192 -33.17 16.24 -1.79
CA LYS A 192 -34.04 16.72 -2.86
C LYS A 192 -33.44 16.23 -4.18
N PHE A 193 -34.29 15.95 -5.17
CA PHE A 193 -33.95 15.45 -6.50
C PHE A 193 -33.78 13.93 -6.60
N LEU A 194 -34.79 13.20 -6.12
CA LEU A 194 -35.38 12.13 -6.93
C LEU A 194 -36.24 12.76 -8.03
#